data_AF-A0A6N9SYJ8-F1
#
_entry.id   AF-A0A6N9SYJ8-F1
#
_cell.length_a   1.000
_cell.length_b   1.000
_cell.length_c   1.000
_cell.angle_alpha   90.00
_cell.angle_beta   90.00
_cell.angle_gamma   90.00
#
_symmetry.space_group_name_H-M   'P 1'
#
loop_
_entity.id
_entity.type
_entity.pdbx_description
1 polymer ?
#
loop_
_entity_poly.entity_id
_entity_poly.type
_entity_poly.pdbx_seq_one_letter_code
_entity_poly.pdbx_strand_id
1 'polypeptide(L)' 'MDPHTLIDEFTKKISDLVAKTPVADVEKNARALLSSLLAKADLVTREEFDRQTQVLVRTREKLNELDAKVATWEAQQGK' A
#
# COMPACT_ATOMS: atom_id res chain seq x y z
N MET A 1 7.45 -1.29 -8.09
CA MET A 1 8.77 -1.03 -7.49
C MET A 1 8.79 -1.71 -6.15
N ASP A 2 9.82 -2.49 -5.83
CA ASP A 2 9.88 -3.24 -4.58
C ASP A 2 10.07 -2.29 -3.37
N PRO A 3 9.40 -2.51 -2.23
CA PRO A 3 9.52 -1.65 -1.05
C PRO A 3 10.96 -1.51 -0.53
N HIS A 4 11.77 -2.56 -0.70
CA HIS A 4 13.17 -2.57 -0.25
C HIS A 4 14.05 -1.62 -1.06
N THR A 5 13.87 -1.53 -2.37
CA THR A 5 14.71 -0.66 -3.23
C THR A 5 14.44 0.83 -3.00
N LEU A 6 13.21 1.19 -2.60
CA LEU A 6 12.86 2.57 -2.22
C LEU A 6 13.54 3.02 -0.92
N ILE A 7 13.68 2.12 0.06
CA ILE A 7 14.34 2.41 1.35
C ILE A 7 15.85 2.56 1.15
N ASP A 8 16.45 1.74 0.30
CA ASP A 8 17.89 1.82 -0.01
C ASP A 8 18.24 3.14 -0.70
N GLU A 9 17.43 3.58 -1.68
CA GLU A 9 17.61 4.87 -2.33
C GLU A 9 17.44 6.06 -1.38
N PHE A 10 16.50 5.97 -0.43
CA PHE A 10 16.29 6.99 0.59
C PHE A 10 17.50 7.12 1.52
N THR A 11 17.99 5.99 2.02
CA THR A 11 19.16 5.94 2.92
C THR A 11 20.38 6.56 2.24
N LYS A 12 20.56 6.27 0.94
CA LYS A 12 21.62 6.88 0.13
C LYS A 12 21.45 8.39 -0.02
N LYS A 13 20.24 8.87 -0.33
CA LYS A 13 19.95 10.32 -0.49
C LYS A 13 20.10 11.11 0.81
N ILE A 14 19.72 10.54 1.96
CA ILE A 14 19.97 11.16 3.27
C ILE A 14 21.46 11.22 3.56
N SER A 15 22.19 10.14 3.34
CA SER A 15 23.64 10.10 3.58
C SER A 15 24.37 11.15 2.74
N ASP A 16 23.96 11.32 1.47
CA ASP A 16 24.49 12.34 0.58
C ASP A 16 24.16 13.78 1.03
N LEU A 17 22.96 14.02 1.58
CA LEU A 17 22.59 15.33 2.13
C LEU A 17 23.41 15.67 3.38
N VAL A 18 23.54 14.73 4.31
CA VAL A 18 24.32 14.90 5.54
C VAL A 18 25.79 15.22 5.22
N ALA A 19 26.35 14.59 4.18
CA ALA A 19 27.72 14.85 3.75
C ALA A 19 27.93 16.21 3.07
N LYS A 20 26.88 16.82 2.49
CA LYS A 20 26.98 18.00 1.62
C LYS A 20 26.37 19.28 2.19
N THR A 21 25.70 19.24 3.35
CA THR A 21 25.06 20.43 3.95
C THR A 21 25.44 20.67 5.41
N PRO A 22 25.52 21.94 5.86
CA PRO A 22 25.72 22.27 7.26
C PRO A 22 24.64 21.61 8.14
N VAL A 23 25.00 21.20 9.35
CA VAL A 23 24.11 20.48 10.29
C VAL A 23 22.76 21.20 10.50
N ALA A 24 22.76 22.54 10.46
CA ALA A 24 21.56 23.36 10.60
C ALA A 24 20.52 23.18 9.46
N ASP A 25 20.94 22.80 8.25
CA ASP A 25 20.07 22.63 7.08
C ASP A 25 19.69 21.16 6.82
N VAL A 26 20.35 20.22 7.49
CA VAL A 26 20.10 18.78 7.33
C VAL A 26 18.66 18.42 7.68
N GLU A 27 18.13 18.94 8.78
CA GLU A 27 16.75 18.65 9.22
C GLU A 27 15.72 19.08 8.19
N LYS A 28 15.87 20.31 7.65
CA LYS A 28 14.97 20.88 6.66
C LYS A 28 14.99 20.07 5.36
N ASN A 29 16.18 19.70 4.87
CA ASN A 29 16.34 18.93 3.65
C ASN A 29 15.87 17.47 3.81
N ALA A 30 16.14 16.85 4.96
CA ALA A 30 15.66 15.50 5.27
C ALA A 30 14.12 15.44 5.32
N ARG A 31 13.47 16.44 5.93
CA ARG A 31 12.01 16.53 5.98
C ARG A 31 11.40 16.68 4.58
N ALA A 32 12.00 17.51 3.73
CA ALA A 32 11.54 17.68 2.34
C ALA A 32 11.68 16.38 1.52
N LEU A 33 12.79 15.64 1.69
CA LEU A 33 12.97 14.34 1.04
C LEU A 33 11.93 13.31 1.52
N LEU A 34 11.71 13.21 2.83
CA LEU A 34 10.71 12.32 3.41
C LEU A 34 9.31 12.62 2.86
N SER A 35 8.91 13.89 2.85
CA SER A 35 7.62 14.31 2.27
C SER A 35 7.52 13.97 0.78
N SER A 36 8.59 14.15 0.01
CA SER A 36 8.61 13.78 -1.41
C SER A 36 8.49 12.27 -1.64
N LEU A 37 9.09 11.46 -0.77
CA LEU A 37 8.99 10.00 -0.86
C LEU A 37 7.60 9.50 -0.48
N LEU A 38 7.04 9.99 0.62
CA LEU A 38 5.69 9.64 1.03
C LEU A 38 4.65 10.03 -0.04
N ALA A 39 4.86 11.16 -0.72
CA ALA A 39 4.02 11.57 -1.84
C ALA A 39 4.15 10.67 -3.09
N LYS A 40 5.31 10.02 -3.28
CA LYS A 40 5.58 9.11 -4.41
C LYS A 40 5.23 7.66 -4.14
N ALA A 41 4.99 7.28 -2.89
CA ALA A 41 4.76 5.90 -2.48
C ALA A 41 3.28 5.44 -2.65
N ASP A 42 2.47 6.19 -3.41
CA ASP A 42 1.03 5.92 -3.63
C ASP A 42 0.30 5.56 -2.33
N LEU A 43 0.61 6.30 -1.26
CA LEU A 43 0.08 6.01 0.07
C LEU A 43 -1.40 6.33 0.14
N VAL A 44 -2.19 5.34 0.53
CA VAL A 44 -3.59 5.55 0.91
C VAL A 44 -3.68 5.85 2.40
N THR A 45 -4.70 6.62 2.80
CA THR A 45 -4.95 6.85 4.21
C THR A 45 -5.32 5.52 4.89
N ARG A 46 -5.05 5.43 6.20
CA ARG A 46 -5.45 4.25 6.98
C ARG A 46 -6.95 3.97 6.87
N GLU A 47 -7.76 5.02 6.87
CA GLU A 47 -9.22 4.92 6.73
C GLU A 47 -9.63 4.33 5.36
N GLU A 48 -9.00 4.76 4.27
CA GLU A 48 -9.27 4.22 2.93
C GLU A 48 -8.86 2.75 2.83
N PHE A 49 -7.72 2.39 3.41
CA PHE A 49 -7.29 0.99 3.51
C PHE A 49 -8.31 0.12 4.27
N ASP A 50 -8.80 0.60 5.40
CA ASP A 50 -9.79 -0.12 6.21
C ASP A 50 -11.13 -0.25 5.46
N ARG A 51 -11.54 0.80 4.72
CA ARG A 51 -12.72 0.77 3.84
C ARG A 51 -12.59 -0.30 2.75
N GLN A 52 -11.46 -0.36 2.06
CA GLN A 52 -11.21 -1.38 1.02
C GLN A 52 -11.19 -2.79 1.59
N THR A 53 -10.63 -2.97 2.79
CA THR A 53 -10.66 -4.24 3.51
C THR A 53 -12.10 -4.71 3.77
N GLN A 54 -12.98 -3.81 4.21
CA GLN A 54 -14.40 -4.13 4.42
C GLN A 54 -15.12 -4.50 3.11
N VAL A 55 -14.83 -3.80 2.02
CA VAL A 55 -15.38 -4.13 0.69
C VAL A 55 -14.92 -5.52 0.25
N LEU A 56 -13.65 -5.87 0.46
CA LEU A 56 -13.11 -7.20 0.17
C LEU A 56 -13.80 -8.29 0.99
N VAL A 57 -14.01 -8.08 2.29
CA VAL A 57 -14.74 -9.02 3.15
C VAL A 57 -16.14 -9.30 2.60
N ARG A 58 -16.92 -8.23 2.33
CA ARG A 58 -18.28 -8.38 1.78
C ARG A 58 -18.31 -9.05 0.41
N THR A 59 -17.30 -8.79 -0.42
CA THR A 59 -17.18 -9.44 -1.73
C THR A 59 -16.95 -10.94 -1.59
N ARG A 60 -16.09 -11.36 -0.64
CA ARG A 60 -15.85 -12.78 -0.36
C ARG A 60 -17.09 -13.48 0.18
N GLU A 61 -17.86 -12.82 1.05
CA GLU A 61 -19.13 -13.36 1.54
C GLU A 61 -20.13 -13.58 0.39
N LYS A 62 -20.30 -12.59 -0.48
CA LYS A 62 -21.17 -12.70 -1.66
C LYS A 62 -20.69 -13.75 -2.65
N LEU A 63 -19.38 -13.88 -2.83
CA LEU A 63 -18.79 -14.91 -3.70
C LEU A 63 -19.12 -16.31 -3.18
N ASN A 64 -18.91 -16.55 -1.89
CA ASN A 64 -19.25 -17.83 -1.27
C ASN A 64 -20.75 -18.16 -1.38
N GLU A 65 -21.63 -17.15 -1.24
CA GLU A 65 -23.07 -17.33 -1.42
C GLU A 65 -23.43 -17.72 -2.85
N LEU A 66 -22.80 -17.08 -3.85
CA LEU A 66 -23.00 -17.41 -5.25
C LEU A 66 -22.47 -18.81 -5.58
N ASP A 67 -21.28 -19.18 -5.08
CA ASP A 67 -20.72 -20.52 -5.26
C ASP A 67 -21.68 -21.59 -4.71
N ALA A 68 -22.28 -21.36 -3.54
CA ALA A 68 -23.27 -22.27 -2.96
C ALA A 68 -24.55 -22.39 -3.83
N LYS A 69 -25.02 -21.28 -4.41
CA LYS A 69 -26.17 -21.27 -5.32
C LYS A 69 -25.87 -22.04 -6.60
N VAL A 70 -24.69 -21.83 -7.19
CA VAL A 70 -24.24 -22.54 -8.39
C VAL A 70 -24.14 -24.03 -8.11
N ALA A 71 -23.49 -24.45 -7.02
CA ALA A 71 -23.40 -25.85 -6.64
C ALA A 71 -24.78 -26.51 -6.46
N THR A 72 -25.74 -25.77 -5.89
CA THR A 72 -27.13 -26.23 -5.76
C THR A 72 -27.79 -26.42 -7.13
N TRP A 73 -27.60 -25.49 -8.05
CA TRP A 73 -28.13 -25.60 -9.42
C TRP A 73 -27.47 -26.71 -10.22
N GLU A 74 -26.15 -26.88 -10.12
CA GLU A 74 -25.43 -27.98 -10.76
C GLU A 74 -25.93 -29.34 -10.25
N ALA A 75 -26.16 -29.48 -8.93
CA ALA A 75 -26.73 -30.70 -8.36
C ALA A 75 -28.17 -30.97 -8.81
N GLN A 76 -28.94 -29.93 -9.15
CA GLN A 76 -30.32 -30.05 -9.67
C GLN A 76 -30.36 -30.33 -11.18
N GLN A 77 -29.41 -29.79 -11.96
CA GLN A 77 -29.31 -29.95 -13.41
C GLN A 77 -28.55 -31.23 -13.83
N GLY A 78 -27.77 -31.84 -12.93
CA GLY A 78 -27.04 -33.08 -13.14
C GLY A 78 -27.88 -34.37 -13.11
N LYS A 79 -29.16 -34.31 -13.50
CA LYS A 79 -30.04 -35.48 -13.72
C LYS A 79 -30.59 -35.49 -15.14
#